data_AF-H2YVQ9-F1
#
_entry.id   AF-H2YVQ9-F1
#
_cell.length_a   1.000
_cell.length_b   1.000
_cell.length_c   1.000
_cell.angle_alpha   90.00
_cell.angle_beta   90.00
_cell.angle_gamma   90.00
#
_symmetry.space_group_name_H-M   'P 1'
#
loop_
_entity.id
_entity.type
_entity.pdbx_description
1 polymer ?
#
loop_
_entity_poly.entity_id
_entity_poly.type
_entity_poly.pdbx_seq_one_letter_code
_entity_poly.pdbx_strand_id
1 'polypeptide(L)'
;MLGRLPNVRVIFKLNTLFRDLILRGIQTKLIMASELEPFSKKHCLNGTNVKIGTHNGTFHCDEVLACYLLKLLPRYKDAEVVRTRDMDIIEKCDVVVDVGGIHDHERCRYDHHQRTFTHTMNSLRPEKTWTTKLSSAGLVYCHYGEEILAAVMGEKGKDEKTVSIIYDKVYEKFIQEIDAIDNGVNQFDGEPRYHISTNISSRVSRLNPSWNE
;
A
#
# COMPACT_ATOMS: atom_id res chain seq x y z
N MET A 1 8.03 -39.31 -12.47
CA MET A 1 8.28 -38.27 -11.46
C MET A 1 8.55 -36.94 -12.17
N LEU A 2 7.65 -35.97 -12.04
CA LEU A 2 7.85 -34.52 -12.16
C LEU A 2 6.46 -33.91 -12.05
N GLY A 3 6.05 -33.67 -10.79
CA GLY A 3 4.71 -33.22 -10.43
C GLY A 3 4.40 -31.84 -11.00
N ARG A 4 3.21 -31.71 -11.59
CA ARG A 4 2.58 -30.45 -11.97
C ARG A 4 2.60 -29.50 -10.77
N LEU A 5 3.30 -28.37 -10.88
CA LEU A 5 3.30 -27.30 -9.90
C LEU A 5 1.93 -26.57 -9.94
N PRO A 6 1.09 -26.63 -8.89
CA PRO A 6 -0.21 -25.94 -8.83
C PRO A 6 -0.08 -24.40 -8.68
N ASN A 7 1.14 -23.85 -8.66
CA ASN A 7 1.43 -22.50 -8.19
C ASN A 7 1.48 -21.42 -9.29
N VAL A 8 1.59 -21.78 -10.58
CA VAL A 8 1.72 -20.77 -11.65
C VAL A 8 0.37 -20.11 -11.98
N ARG A 9 -0.74 -20.85 -11.88
CA ARG A 9 -2.10 -20.33 -12.16
C ARG A 9 -2.62 -19.33 -11.12
N VAL A 10 -2.18 -19.44 -9.86
CA VAL A 10 -2.56 -18.51 -8.78
C VAL A 10 -1.81 -17.19 -8.91
N ILE A 11 -0.50 -17.25 -9.23
CA ILE A 11 0.32 -16.07 -9.49
C ILE A 11 -0.18 -15.32 -10.73
N PHE A 12 -0.57 -16.04 -11.79
CA PHE A 12 -1.15 -15.42 -12.98
C PHE A 12 -2.49 -14.73 -12.67
N LYS A 13 -3.39 -15.37 -11.90
CA LYS A 13 -4.67 -14.77 -11.47
C LYS A 13 -4.49 -13.56 -10.55
N LEU A 14 -3.53 -13.56 -9.64
CA LEU A 14 -3.21 -12.39 -8.81
C LEU A 14 -2.68 -11.26 -9.70
N ASN A 15 -1.77 -11.53 -10.63
CA ASN A 15 -1.29 -10.53 -11.60
C ASN A 15 -2.42 -9.98 -12.49
N THR A 16 -3.39 -10.80 -12.88
CA THR A 16 -4.59 -10.35 -13.62
C THR A 16 -5.54 -9.55 -12.72
N LEU A 17 -5.73 -9.92 -11.45
CA LEU A 17 -6.54 -9.16 -10.50
C LEU A 17 -5.94 -7.78 -10.20
N PHE A 18 -4.62 -7.71 -9.97
CA PHE A 18 -3.90 -6.46 -9.76
C PHE A 18 -3.86 -5.60 -11.04
N ARG A 19 -3.84 -6.20 -12.25
CA ARG A 19 -3.89 -5.47 -13.52
C ARG A 19 -5.29 -4.97 -13.92
N ASP A 20 -6.34 -5.77 -13.73
CA ASP A 20 -7.70 -5.43 -14.14
C ASP A 20 -8.38 -4.43 -13.22
N LEU A 21 -7.91 -4.31 -11.97
CA LEU A 21 -8.53 -3.45 -10.96
C LEU A 21 -7.92 -2.04 -10.90
N ILE A 22 -6.61 -1.90 -11.18
CA ILE A 22 -5.95 -0.57 -11.35
C ILE A 22 -6.58 0.21 -12.52
N LEU A 23 -7.04 -0.47 -13.56
CA LEU A 23 -7.69 0.16 -14.73
C LEU A 23 -9.16 0.57 -14.48
N ARG A 24 -9.81 0.09 -13.41
CA ARG A 24 -11.23 0.37 -13.11
C ARG A 24 -11.43 1.32 -11.92
N GLY A 25 -10.37 1.75 -11.25
CA GLY A 25 -10.43 2.54 -10.01
C GLY A 25 -10.64 4.06 -10.16
N ILE A 26 -10.69 4.60 -11.38
CA ILE A 26 -10.72 6.06 -11.62
C ILE A 26 -12.17 6.57 -11.75
N GLN A 27 -13.00 6.31 -10.76
CA GLN A 27 -14.33 6.93 -10.67
C GLN A 27 -14.73 7.14 -9.22
N THR A 28 -14.03 8.04 -8.52
CA THR A 28 -14.42 8.49 -7.18
C THR A 28 -15.07 9.86 -7.28
N LYS A 29 -16.32 9.98 -6.79
CA LYS A 29 -17.06 11.24 -6.69
C LYS A 29 -16.37 12.17 -5.68
N LEU A 30 -16.04 13.38 -6.13
CA LEU A 30 -15.51 14.48 -5.32
C LEU A 30 -16.70 15.26 -4.73
N ILE A 31 -16.82 15.35 -3.41
CA ILE A 31 -17.75 16.31 -2.76
C ILE A 31 -17.05 16.96 -1.57
N MET A 32 -17.09 18.29 -1.52
CA MET A 32 -16.62 19.14 -0.45
C MET A 32 -17.76 19.42 0.54
N ALA A 33 -17.53 19.33 1.86
CA ALA A 33 -18.02 20.30 2.86
C ALA A 33 -17.74 19.90 4.32
N SER A 34 -17.17 20.90 5.02
CA SER A 34 -17.31 21.39 6.41
C SER A 34 -17.91 20.57 7.56
N GLU A 35 -17.09 20.58 8.64
CA GLU A 35 -17.37 20.73 10.09
C GLU A 35 -18.11 19.61 10.85
N LEU A 36 -17.46 19.11 11.93
CA LEU A 36 -18.00 18.94 13.30
C LEU A 36 -16.94 18.42 14.31
N GLU A 37 -17.20 18.75 15.59
CA GLU A 37 -16.43 18.69 16.87
C GLU A 37 -16.45 17.29 17.60
N PRO A 38 -15.78 17.04 18.76
CA PRO A 38 -14.85 15.91 18.91
C PRO A 38 -15.18 14.79 19.93
N PHE A 39 -14.70 13.59 19.56
CA PHE A 39 -13.95 12.53 20.30
C PHE A 39 -14.37 11.96 21.67
N SER A 40 -14.49 10.62 21.75
CA SER A 40 -13.86 9.76 22.81
C SER A 40 -13.84 8.26 22.44
N LYS A 41 -12.93 7.52 23.08
CA LYS A 41 -12.22 6.29 22.66
C LYS A 41 -12.96 4.93 22.79
N LYS A 42 -12.44 3.97 21.98
CA LYS A 42 -12.49 2.47 22.03
C LYS A 42 -13.73 1.76 21.47
N HIS A 43 -13.65 1.28 20.22
CA HIS A 43 -13.90 -0.11 19.77
C HIS A 43 -13.94 -0.19 18.25
N CYS A 44 -13.83 -1.42 17.71
CA CYS A 44 -14.15 -1.81 16.33
C CYS A 44 -15.18 -0.87 15.68
N LEU A 45 -14.75 -0.14 14.65
CA LEU A 45 -15.50 0.97 14.05
C LEU A 45 -16.79 0.47 13.36
N ASN A 46 -17.91 0.49 14.09
CA ASN A 46 -19.23 0.66 13.50
C ASN A 46 -19.50 2.17 13.42
N GLY A 47 -18.97 2.81 12.36
CA GLY A 47 -19.20 4.22 12.03
C GLY A 47 -19.12 4.38 10.50
N THR A 48 -20.14 4.95 9.89
CA THR A 48 -20.46 4.82 8.46
C THR A 48 -19.58 5.61 7.49
N ASN A 49 -18.36 6.04 7.86
CA ASN A 49 -17.43 6.62 6.88
C ASN A 49 -15.97 6.61 7.38
N VAL A 50 -15.29 5.46 7.28
CA VAL A 50 -13.87 5.33 7.60
C VAL A 50 -13.03 6.16 6.62
N LYS A 51 -11.99 6.85 7.09
CA LYS A 51 -11.16 7.76 6.27
C LYS A 51 -9.71 7.29 6.20
N ILE A 52 -9.20 7.21 4.97
CA ILE A 52 -7.79 7.02 4.65
C ILE A 52 -7.22 8.39 4.25
N GLY A 53 -6.35 8.95 5.09
CA GLY A 53 -5.65 10.20 4.80
C GLY A 53 -4.39 9.97 3.95
N THR A 54 -4.17 10.79 2.93
CA THR A 54 -2.94 10.82 2.14
C THR A 54 -2.69 12.21 1.55
N HIS A 55 -1.54 12.44 0.90
CA HIS A 55 -1.20 13.76 0.38
C HIS A 55 -2.05 14.19 -0.84
N ASN A 56 -2.18 15.49 -1.07
CA ASN A 56 -2.93 16.08 -2.21
C ASN A 56 -2.08 16.47 -3.43
N GLY A 57 -0.84 15.96 -3.53
CA GLY A 57 0.07 16.28 -4.65
C GLY A 57 -0.10 15.34 -5.85
N THR A 58 0.97 15.22 -6.62
CA THR A 58 1.17 14.17 -7.64
C THR A 58 0.83 12.81 -7.06
N PHE A 59 0.15 11.96 -7.82
CA PHE A 59 -0.05 10.57 -7.44
C PHE A 59 1.25 9.79 -7.63
N HIS A 60 1.74 9.19 -6.54
CA HIS A 60 2.81 8.21 -6.60
C HIS A 60 2.21 6.80 -6.62
N CYS A 61 3.04 5.80 -6.90
CA CYS A 61 2.57 4.43 -6.82
C CYS A 61 2.35 3.99 -5.38
N ASP A 62 3.14 4.57 -4.47
CA ASP A 62 3.21 4.19 -3.08
C ASP A 62 1.86 4.37 -2.39
N GLU A 63 1.38 5.60 -2.28
CA GLU A 63 0.16 5.93 -1.56
C GLU A 63 -1.09 5.38 -2.27
N VAL A 64 -1.08 5.31 -3.59
CA VAL A 64 -2.15 4.67 -4.38
C VAL A 64 -2.25 3.19 -4.04
N LEU A 65 -1.12 2.47 -4.00
CA LEU A 65 -1.11 1.06 -3.64
C LEU A 65 -1.46 0.86 -2.17
N ALA A 66 -0.94 1.68 -1.26
CA ALA A 66 -1.25 1.62 0.17
C ALA A 66 -2.76 1.76 0.41
N CYS A 67 -3.41 2.76 -0.20
CA CYS A 67 -4.86 2.93 -0.16
C CYS A 67 -5.59 1.70 -0.70
N TYR A 68 -5.16 1.19 -1.85
CA TYR A 68 -5.78 0.01 -2.46
C TYR A 68 -5.69 -1.24 -1.56
N LEU A 69 -4.51 -1.52 -1.01
CA LEU A 69 -4.25 -2.64 -0.11
C LEU A 69 -5.14 -2.57 1.14
N LEU A 70 -5.25 -1.40 1.77
CA LEU A 70 -6.15 -1.21 2.92
C LEU A 70 -7.59 -1.53 2.54
N LYS A 71 -8.09 -1.03 1.40
CA LYS A 71 -9.48 -1.26 0.94
C LYS A 71 -9.79 -2.71 0.55
N LEU A 72 -8.81 -3.61 0.50
CA LEU A 72 -9.05 -5.05 0.39
C LEU A 72 -9.53 -5.66 1.72
N LEU A 73 -9.28 -4.98 2.85
CA LEU A 73 -9.77 -5.42 4.15
C LEU A 73 -11.23 -4.98 4.36
N PRO A 74 -12.08 -5.84 4.95
CA PRO A 74 -13.49 -5.50 5.19
C PRO A 74 -13.68 -4.18 5.96
N ARG A 75 -12.78 -3.88 6.91
CA ARG A 75 -12.84 -2.68 7.76
C ARG A 75 -12.59 -1.35 7.01
N TYR A 76 -11.92 -1.39 5.86
CA TYR A 76 -11.60 -0.20 5.05
C TYR A 76 -12.24 -0.25 3.66
N LYS A 77 -13.01 -1.29 3.34
CA LYS A 77 -13.52 -1.56 1.99
C LYS A 77 -14.19 -0.34 1.34
N ASP A 78 -15.04 0.32 2.11
CA ASP A 78 -15.81 1.49 1.67
C ASP A 78 -15.22 2.81 2.20
N ALA A 79 -13.97 2.80 2.65
CA ALA A 79 -13.33 3.99 3.23
C ALA A 79 -13.18 5.12 2.19
N GLU A 80 -13.46 6.34 2.63
CA GLU A 80 -13.21 7.58 1.89
C GLU A 80 -11.71 7.87 1.87
N VAL A 81 -11.17 8.24 0.70
CA VAL A 81 -9.77 8.67 0.59
C VAL A 81 -9.73 10.19 0.65
N VAL A 82 -9.14 10.71 1.73
CA VAL A 82 -8.98 12.13 1.99
C VAL A 82 -7.58 12.56 1.56
N ARG A 83 -7.49 13.38 0.51
CA ARG A 83 -6.23 13.91 -0.01
C ARG A 83 -5.96 15.31 0.54
N THR A 84 -4.98 15.47 1.41
CA THR A 84 -4.65 16.75 2.07
C THR A 84 -3.22 16.77 2.62
N ARG A 85 -2.70 17.97 2.92
CA ARG A 85 -1.49 18.17 3.75
C ARG A 85 -1.80 18.96 5.03
N ASP A 86 -3.07 19.24 5.28
CA ASP A 86 -3.54 19.90 6.49
C ASP A 86 -3.52 18.92 7.65
N MET A 87 -2.69 19.21 8.67
CA MET A 87 -2.50 18.35 9.83
C MET A 87 -3.77 18.19 10.67
N ASP A 88 -4.64 19.20 10.73
CA ASP A 88 -5.89 19.13 11.49
C ASP A 88 -6.90 18.18 10.82
N ILE A 89 -6.82 18.02 9.49
CA ILE A 89 -7.60 17.03 8.75
C ILE A 89 -6.95 15.64 8.88
N ILE A 90 -5.62 15.55 8.75
CA ILE A 90 -4.86 14.29 8.86
C ILE A 90 -5.10 13.61 10.23
N GLU A 91 -5.09 14.37 11.32
CA GLU A 91 -5.27 13.82 12.66
C GLU A 91 -6.67 13.21 12.85
N LYS A 92 -7.66 13.65 12.06
CA LYS A 92 -9.03 13.12 12.07
C LYS A 92 -9.22 11.86 11.20
N CYS A 93 -8.22 11.45 10.44
CA CYS A 93 -8.28 10.22 9.63
C CYS A 93 -8.03 8.97 10.48
N ASP A 94 -8.76 7.89 10.18
CA ASP A 94 -8.66 6.61 10.87
C ASP A 94 -7.35 5.89 10.56
N VAL A 95 -6.86 6.02 9.34
CA VAL A 95 -5.55 5.52 8.89
C VAL A 95 -4.93 6.55 7.96
N VAL A 96 -3.61 6.73 8.03
CA VAL A 96 -2.88 7.73 7.23
C VAL A 96 -1.71 7.05 6.55
N VAL A 97 -1.54 7.33 5.26
CA VAL A 97 -0.44 6.81 4.43
C VAL A 97 0.23 7.96 3.68
N ASP A 98 1.55 7.92 3.60
CA ASP A 98 2.37 8.82 2.77
C ASP A 98 2.26 10.32 3.09
N VAL A 99 1.80 10.66 4.29
CA VAL A 99 1.68 12.03 4.78
C VAL A 99 1.67 12.07 6.31
N GLY A 100 2.01 13.22 6.88
CA GLY A 100 1.90 13.50 8.32
C GLY A 100 3.19 13.29 9.10
N GLY A 101 4.24 12.75 8.48
CA GLY A 101 5.59 12.66 9.04
C GLY A 101 5.72 11.65 10.18
N ILE A 102 4.85 10.64 10.26
CA ILE A 102 4.82 9.67 11.36
C ILE A 102 4.67 8.24 10.84
N HIS A 103 5.53 7.35 11.33
CA HIS A 103 5.28 5.91 11.35
C HIS A 103 4.94 5.45 12.78
N ASP A 104 3.71 5.02 12.98
CA ASP A 104 3.19 4.50 14.25
C ASP A 104 2.03 3.53 13.94
N HIS A 105 2.30 2.22 14.07
CA HIS A 105 1.30 1.19 13.78
C HIS A 105 0.11 1.23 14.76
N GLU A 106 0.32 1.56 16.03
CA GLU A 106 -0.76 1.62 17.03
C GLU A 106 -1.74 2.77 16.73
N ARG A 107 -1.25 3.83 16.08
CA ARG A 107 -2.06 4.97 15.61
C ARG A 107 -2.44 4.90 14.13
N CYS A 108 -2.16 3.77 13.46
CA CYS A 108 -2.41 3.60 12.03
C CYS A 108 -1.81 4.73 11.17
N ARG A 109 -0.55 5.11 11.43
CA ARG A 109 0.20 6.12 10.67
C ARG A 109 1.35 5.42 9.94
N TYR A 110 1.37 5.53 8.61
CA TYR A 110 2.30 4.83 7.73
C TYR A 110 2.94 5.80 6.75
N ASP A 111 3.70 6.75 7.27
CA ASP A 111 4.53 7.65 6.47
C ASP A 111 6.02 7.30 6.68
N HIS A 112 6.81 7.36 5.61
CA HIS A 112 8.25 7.05 5.57
C HIS A 112 9.14 8.29 5.35
N HIS A 113 8.57 9.48 5.13
CA HIS A 113 9.30 10.70 4.76
C HIS A 113 10.19 11.29 5.86
N GLN A 114 10.24 10.71 7.06
CA GLN A 114 11.08 11.25 8.12
C GLN A 114 12.56 11.04 7.79
N ARG A 115 13.41 12.05 8.04
CA ARG A 115 14.86 11.94 7.83
C ARG A 115 15.48 10.77 8.59
N THR A 116 14.91 10.44 9.74
CA THR A 116 15.34 9.34 10.61
C THR A 116 14.69 8.00 10.28
N PHE A 117 13.78 7.94 9.30
CA PHE A 117 13.13 6.70 8.93
C PHE A 117 14.12 5.75 8.24
N THR A 118 14.37 4.61 8.88
CA THR A 118 15.30 3.58 8.39
C THR A 118 14.68 2.18 8.42
N HIS A 119 13.36 2.08 8.61
CA HIS A 119 12.72 0.78 8.74
C HIS A 119 12.69 0.03 7.40
N THR A 120 13.04 -1.24 7.49
CA THR A 120 13.00 -2.26 6.45
C THR A 120 12.07 -3.39 6.90
N MET A 121 11.65 -4.26 5.97
CA MET A 121 10.88 -5.45 6.34
C MET A 121 11.61 -6.28 7.41
N ASN A 122 12.92 -6.52 7.27
CA ASN A 122 13.72 -7.23 8.28
C ASN A 122 13.75 -6.52 9.64
N SER A 123 13.83 -5.18 9.67
CA SER A 123 13.88 -4.45 10.95
C SER A 123 12.57 -4.52 11.74
N LEU A 124 11.43 -4.63 11.05
CA LEU A 124 10.10 -4.73 11.67
C LEU A 124 9.65 -6.19 11.85
N ARG A 125 10.15 -7.09 11.01
CA ARG A 125 9.88 -8.54 10.99
C ARG A 125 11.21 -9.30 10.89
N PRO A 126 11.90 -9.56 12.03
CA PRO A 126 13.25 -10.13 12.06
C PRO A 126 13.41 -11.48 11.37
N GLU A 127 12.32 -12.23 11.15
CA GLU A 127 12.30 -13.50 10.41
C GLU A 127 12.44 -13.32 8.89
N LYS A 128 12.27 -12.10 8.37
CA LYS A 128 12.37 -11.77 6.94
C LYS A 128 13.77 -11.24 6.62
N THR A 129 14.25 -11.43 5.39
CA THR A 129 15.64 -11.08 5.01
C THR A 129 15.79 -9.75 4.27
N TRP A 130 14.69 -9.11 3.87
CA TRP A 130 14.76 -7.93 3.00
C TRP A 130 15.13 -6.65 3.74
N THR A 131 16.11 -5.94 3.20
CA THR A 131 16.72 -4.74 3.80
C THR A 131 16.44 -3.47 3.00
N THR A 132 15.61 -3.53 1.96
CA THR A 132 15.10 -2.33 1.29
C THR A 132 14.27 -1.51 2.28
N LYS A 133 14.49 -0.19 2.32
CA LYS A 133 13.69 0.74 3.12
C LYS A 133 12.24 0.68 2.65
N LEU A 134 11.30 0.61 3.59
CA LEU A 134 9.87 0.54 3.26
C LEU A 134 9.33 1.92 2.86
N SER A 135 8.43 1.93 1.88
CA SER A 135 7.52 3.03 1.58
C SER A 135 6.19 2.83 2.35
N SER A 136 5.20 3.69 2.16
CA SER A 136 3.90 3.59 2.85
C SER A 136 3.16 2.28 2.50
N ALA A 137 3.21 1.84 1.25
CA ALA A 137 2.68 0.58 0.77
C ALA A 137 3.43 -0.61 1.39
N GLY A 138 4.75 -0.51 1.50
CA GLY A 138 5.58 -1.48 2.20
C GLY A 138 5.22 -1.61 3.68
N LEU A 139 4.97 -0.48 4.36
CA LEU A 139 4.52 -0.44 5.76
C LEU A 139 3.12 -1.07 5.92
N VAL A 140 2.17 -0.68 5.08
CA VAL A 140 0.82 -1.28 5.06
C VAL A 140 0.91 -2.79 4.83
N TYR A 141 1.73 -3.22 3.87
CA TYR A 141 1.92 -4.64 3.58
C TYR A 141 2.65 -5.38 4.71
N CYS A 142 3.64 -4.76 5.35
CA CYS A 142 4.35 -5.31 6.49
C CYS A 142 3.39 -5.68 7.63
N HIS A 143 2.44 -4.79 7.93
CA HIS A 143 1.51 -4.94 9.04
C HIS A 143 0.23 -5.71 8.71
N TYR A 144 -0.27 -5.61 7.48
CA TYR A 144 -1.56 -6.15 7.09
C TYR A 144 -1.49 -7.18 5.96
N GLY A 145 -0.32 -7.45 5.37
CA GLY A 145 -0.20 -8.24 4.15
C GLY A 145 -0.77 -9.65 4.27
N GLU A 146 -0.57 -10.33 5.40
CA GLU A 146 -1.15 -11.66 5.63
C GLU A 146 -2.68 -11.61 5.72
N GLU A 147 -3.23 -10.59 6.40
CA GLU A 147 -4.68 -10.38 6.49
C GLU A 147 -5.29 -10.06 5.11
N ILE A 148 -4.63 -9.18 4.36
CA ILE A 148 -5.02 -8.80 2.99
C ILE A 148 -5.05 -10.05 2.10
N LEU A 149 -4.00 -10.86 2.14
CA LEU A 149 -3.90 -12.07 1.35
C LEU A 149 -4.96 -13.10 1.75
N ALA A 150 -5.20 -13.29 3.05
CA ALA A 150 -6.25 -14.17 3.53
C ALA A 150 -7.64 -13.74 3.02
N ALA A 151 -7.95 -12.43 3.08
CA ALA A 151 -9.19 -11.87 2.58
C ALA A 151 -9.36 -12.07 1.06
N VAL A 152 -8.30 -11.84 0.28
CA VAL A 152 -8.32 -12.01 -1.19
C VAL A 152 -8.44 -13.48 -1.61
N MET A 153 -7.84 -14.39 -0.83
CA MET A 153 -7.80 -15.82 -1.15
C MET A 153 -9.04 -16.60 -0.71
N GLY A 154 -9.91 -16.00 0.10
CA GLY A 154 -11.15 -16.63 0.60
C GLY A 154 -10.84 -17.91 1.38
N GLU A 155 -11.47 -19.02 1.03
CA GLU A 155 -11.27 -20.31 1.72
C GLU A 155 -9.81 -20.77 1.78
N LYS A 156 -9.01 -20.48 0.74
CA LYS A 156 -7.57 -20.83 0.75
C LYS A 156 -6.75 -19.95 1.70
N GLY A 157 -7.28 -18.79 2.08
CA GLY A 157 -6.69 -17.89 3.06
C GLY A 157 -6.73 -18.42 4.49
N LYS A 158 -7.45 -19.53 4.74
CA LYS A 158 -7.47 -20.21 6.05
C LYS A 158 -6.20 -21.04 6.31
N ASP A 159 -5.42 -21.36 5.28
CA ASP A 159 -4.14 -22.04 5.44
C ASP A 159 -3.00 -21.02 5.61
N GLU A 160 -2.64 -20.77 6.87
CA GLU A 160 -1.59 -19.83 7.27
C GLU A 160 -0.25 -20.10 6.59
N LYS A 161 0.10 -21.37 6.37
CA LYS A 161 1.36 -21.73 5.69
C LYS A 161 1.34 -21.30 4.24
N THR A 162 0.22 -21.50 3.55
CA THR A 162 0.05 -21.03 2.17
C THR A 162 0.07 -19.51 2.11
N VAL A 163 -0.62 -18.83 3.03
CA VAL A 163 -0.61 -17.35 3.12
C VAL A 163 0.80 -16.83 3.34
N SER A 164 1.57 -17.41 4.26
CA SER A 164 2.97 -17.01 4.52
C SER A 164 3.87 -17.18 3.29
N ILE A 165 3.75 -18.28 2.54
CA ILE A 165 4.53 -18.49 1.30
C ILE A 165 4.15 -17.45 0.23
N ILE A 166 2.86 -17.11 0.12
CA ILE A 166 2.39 -16.11 -0.84
C ILE A 166 2.82 -14.71 -0.40
N TYR A 167 2.81 -14.43 0.91
CA TYR A 167 3.27 -13.18 1.48
C TYR A 167 4.67 -12.84 1.00
N ASP A 168 5.59 -13.80 1.12
CA ASP A 168 6.98 -13.62 0.73
C ASP A 168 7.13 -13.36 -0.77
N LYS A 169 6.39 -14.12 -1.59
CA LYS A 169 6.43 -13.97 -3.04
C LYS A 169 5.85 -12.65 -3.53
N VAL A 170 4.77 -12.17 -2.92
CA VAL A 170 4.15 -10.90 -3.29
C VAL A 170 5.03 -9.74 -2.85
N TYR A 171 5.67 -9.81 -1.68
CA TYR A 171 6.64 -8.79 -1.31
C TYR A 171 7.83 -8.77 -2.28
N GLU A 172 8.51 -9.90 -2.45
CA GLU A 172 9.74 -10.02 -3.24
C GLU A 172 9.54 -9.66 -4.73
N LYS A 173 8.38 -9.97 -5.31
CA LYS A 173 8.14 -9.82 -6.76
C LYS A 173 7.28 -8.61 -7.12
N PHE A 174 6.76 -7.87 -6.15
CA PHE A 174 5.85 -6.76 -6.43
C PHE A 174 6.03 -5.58 -5.48
N ILE A 175 5.83 -5.75 -4.17
CA ILE A 175 5.85 -4.63 -3.23
C ILE A 175 7.26 -4.03 -3.09
N GLN A 176 8.29 -4.87 -3.03
CA GLN A 176 9.68 -4.41 -2.84
C GLN A 176 10.18 -3.51 -3.98
N GLU A 177 9.71 -3.71 -5.21
CA GLU A 177 10.04 -2.81 -6.34
C GLU A 177 9.49 -1.40 -6.10
N ILE A 178 8.27 -1.29 -5.57
CA ILE A 178 7.62 -0.02 -5.27
C ILE A 178 8.32 0.67 -4.10
N ASP A 179 8.62 -0.08 -3.03
CA ASP A 179 9.42 0.40 -1.90
C ASP A 179 10.75 0.99 -2.36
N ALA A 180 11.46 0.27 -3.24
CA ALA A 180 12.74 0.71 -3.76
C ALA A 180 12.62 1.98 -4.61
N ILE A 181 11.69 2.01 -5.57
CA ILE A 181 11.51 3.17 -6.47
C ILE A 181 11.17 4.42 -5.66
N ASP A 182 10.24 4.30 -4.71
CA ASP A 182 9.74 5.44 -3.95
C ASP A 182 10.80 6.01 -2.99
N ASN A 183 11.63 5.14 -2.41
CA ASN A 183 12.78 5.55 -1.60
C ASN A 183 14.04 5.90 -2.43
N GLY A 184 13.96 5.92 -3.77
CA GLY A 184 15.10 6.24 -4.64
C GLY A 184 16.25 5.22 -4.59
N VAL A 185 15.95 3.96 -4.28
CA VAL A 185 16.92 2.86 -4.21
C VAL A 185 17.09 2.21 -5.59
N ASN A 186 18.33 2.14 -6.06
CA ASN A 186 18.65 1.47 -7.32
C ASN A 186 18.49 -0.05 -7.22
N GLN A 187 18.20 -0.70 -8.35
CA GLN A 187 18.04 -2.16 -8.41
C GLN A 187 19.34 -2.93 -8.11
N PHE A 188 20.50 -2.31 -8.40
CA PHE A 188 21.82 -2.84 -8.17
C PHE A 188 22.83 -1.69 -8.04
N ASP A 189 24.02 -1.99 -7.53
CA ASP A 189 25.10 -1.02 -7.42
C ASP A 189 25.75 -0.73 -8.80
N GLY A 190 26.00 0.55 -9.09
CA GLY A 190 26.64 1.00 -10.33
C GLY A 190 25.68 1.52 -11.40
N GLU A 191 26.23 1.85 -12.57
CA GLU A 191 25.46 2.47 -13.67
C GLU A 191 24.71 1.43 -14.51
N PRO A 192 23.38 1.55 -14.67
CA PRO A 192 22.62 0.64 -15.51
C PRO A 192 22.93 0.85 -16.99
N ARG A 193 22.97 -0.24 -17.78
CA ARG A 193 23.15 -0.16 -19.24
C ARG A 193 21.93 0.44 -19.96
N TYR A 194 20.75 0.36 -19.34
CA TYR A 194 19.50 0.91 -19.86
C TYR A 194 18.52 1.17 -18.69
N HIS A 195 17.57 2.08 -18.89
CA HIS A 195 16.55 2.39 -17.90
C HIS A 195 15.20 1.72 -18.23
N ILE A 196 14.50 1.24 -17.20
CA ILE A 196 13.14 0.71 -17.32
C ILE A 196 12.14 1.80 -16.97
N SER A 197 11.36 2.27 -17.94
CA SER A 197 10.34 3.32 -17.77
C SER A 197 8.89 2.80 -17.89
N THR A 198 8.72 1.48 -17.86
CA THR A 198 7.45 0.78 -18.06
C THR A 198 6.93 0.08 -16.80
N ASN A 199 7.62 0.22 -15.66
CA ASN A 199 7.22 -0.31 -14.36
C ASN A 199 5.88 0.30 -13.88
N ILE A 200 5.30 -0.28 -12.82
CA ILE A 200 3.97 0.13 -12.34
C ILE A 200 4.00 1.58 -11.84
N SER A 201 5.07 2.02 -11.16
CA SER A 201 5.18 3.41 -10.73
C SER A 201 5.19 4.40 -11.89
N SER A 202 5.85 4.06 -12.99
CA SER A 202 5.83 4.86 -14.22
C SER A 202 4.43 4.89 -14.86
N ARG A 203 3.65 3.80 -14.74
CA ARG A 203 2.27 3.74 -15.24
C ARG A 203 1.32 4.61 -14.42
N VAL A 204 1.44 4.60 -13.08
CA VAL A 204 0.68 5.50 -12.20
C VAL A 204 1.06 6.95 -12.46
N SER A 205 2.36 7.24 -12.57
CA SER A 205 2.86 8.59 -12.87
C SER A 205 2.24 9.17 -14.15
N ARG A 206 2.10 8.36 -15.22
CA ARG A 206 1.47 8.76 -16.49
C ARG A 206 -0.03 9.07 -16.41
N LEU A 207 -0.70 8.77 -15.30
CA LEU A 207 -2.10 9.13 -15.07
C LEU A 207 -2.25 10.52 -14.42
N ASN A 208 -1.14 11.13 -13.97
CA ASN A 208 -1.18 12.52 -13.52
C ASN A 208 -1.39 13.48 -14.69
N PRO A 209 -2.01 14.65 -14.45
CA PRO A 209 -2.06 15.72 -15.44
C PRO A 209 -0.67 16.06 -15.96
N SER A 210 -0.59 16.38 -17.25
CA SER A 210 0.65 16.93 -17.79
C SER A 210 0.90 18.33 -17.23
N TRP A 211 2.16 18.76 -17.18
CA TRP A 211 2.52 20.06 -16.61
C TRP A 211 1.94 21.26 -17.40
N ASN A 212 1.44 21.00 -18.61
CA ASN A 212 0.93 21.97 -19.58
C ASN A 212 -0.58 21.82 -19.85
N GLU A 213 -1.28 21.07 -19.01
CA GLU A 213 -2.74 21.03 -18.91
C GLU A 213 -3.21 21.82 -17.69
#